data_AF-A0A7W1KKR6-F1
#
_entry.id   AF-A0A7W1KKR6-F1
#
_cell.length_a   1.000
_cell.length_b   1.000
_cell.length_c   1.000
_cell.angle_alpha   90.00
_cell.angle_beta   90.00
_cell.angle_gamma   90.00
#
_symmetry.space_group_name_H-M   'P 1'
#
loop_
_entity.id
_entity.type
_entity.pdbx_description
1 polymer ?
#
loop_
_entity_poly.entity_id
_entity_poly.type
_entity_poly.pdbx_seq_one_letter_code
_entity_poly.pdbx_strand_id
1 'polypeptide(L)'
;MSSSESPPAPEEEHERRTRFMEYARRLGQRFGQKERLALVERMWTVAFSDGTIGLHEERLMLLARELLGIDPADLVEVRERLQTPSPP
;
A
#
# COMPACT_ATOMS: atom_id res chain seq x y z
N MET A 1 -22.56 20.24 -6.71
CA MET A 1 -22.37 18.99 -7.46
C MET A 1 -21.99 17.92 -6.46
N SER A 2 -22.99 17.24 -5.87
CA SER A 2 -22.72 16.04 -5.06
C SER A 2 -22.56 14.88 -6.03
N SER A 3 -21.33 14.44 -6.23
CA SER A 3 -21.08 13.13 -6.83
C SER A 3 -21.59 12.08 -5.85
N SER A 4 -22.86 11.70 -5.97
CA SER A 4 -23.37 10.44 -5.43
C SER A 4 -22.68 9.33 -6.22
N GLU A 5 -21.52 8.90 -5.74
CA GLU A 5 -20.96 7.62 -6.15
C GLU A 5 -21.89 6.56 -5.56
N SER A 6 -22.87 6.11 -6.36
CA SER A 6 -23.69 4.96 -6.00
C SER A 6 -22.74 3.79 -5.72
N PRO A 7 -22.96 3.02 -4.64
CA PRO A 7 -22.11 1.88 -4.35
C PRO A 7 -22.09 0.94 -5.57
N PRO A 8 -20.91 0.40 -5.94
CA PRO A 8 -20.79 -0.49 -7.08
C PRO A 8 -21.73 -1.68 -6.93
N ALA A 9 -22.19 -2.23 -8.06
CA ALA A 9 -23.05 -3.40 -8.02
C ALA A 9 -22.30 -4.56 -7.31
N PRO A 10 -22.98 -5.45 -6.56
CA PRO A 10 -22.33 -6.53 -5.83
C PRO A 10 -21.39 -7.41 -6.67
N GLU A 11 -21.73 -7.60 -7.95
CA GLU A 11 -20.94 -8.34 -8.93
C GLU A 11 -19.62 -7.62 -9.27
N GLU A 12 -19.66 -6.29 -9.45
CA GLU A 12 -18.49 -5.47 -9.73
C GLU A 12 -17.51 -5.45 -8.55
N GLU A 13 -18.03 -5.39 -7.32
CA GLU A 13 -17.23 -5.46 -6.10
C GLU A 13 -16.57 -6.84 -5.94
N HIS A 14 -17.31 -7.91 -6.23
CA HIS A 14 -16.78 -9.27 -6.23
C HIS A 14 -15.65 -9.43 -7.25
N GLU A 15 -15.85 -8.98 -8.49
CA GLU A 15 -14.81 -9.02 -9.52
C GLU A 15 -13.57 -8.19 -9.14
N ARG A 16 -13.76 -7.00 -8.55
CA ARG A 16 -12.66 -6.16 -8.06
C ARG A 16 -11.82 -6.91 -7.03
N ARG A 17 -12.45 -7.54 -6.04
CA ARG A 17 -11.76 -8.35 -5.02
C ARG A 17 -11.03 -9.53 -5.63
N THR A 18 -11.66 -10.27 -6.54
CA THR A 18 -11.04 -11.41 -7.22
C THR A 18 -9.79 -10.97 -8.00
N ARG A 19 -9.89 -9.89 -8.79
CA ARG A 19 -8.74 -9.33 -9.50
C ARG A 19 -7.63 -8.88 -8.55
N PHE A 20 -7.99 -8.23 -7.44
CA PHE A 20 -7.03 -7.78 -6.44
C PHE A 20 -6.22 -8.95 -5.85
N MET A 21 -6.91 -10.02 -5.44
CA MET A 21 -6.27 -11.23 -4.92
C MET A 21 -5.37 -11.91 -5.96
N GLU A 22 -5.79 -11.94 -7.23
CA GLU A 22 -4.95 -12.46 -8.30
C GLU A 22 -3.65 -11.65 -8.48
N TYR A 23 -3.74 -10.32 -8.45
CA TYR A 23 -2.55 -9.47 -8.56
C TYR A 23 -1.62 -9.66 -7.37
N ALA A 24 -2.16 -9.70 -6.15
CA ALA A 24 -1.38 -9.93 -4.95
C ALA A 24 -0.61 -11.26 -5.02
N ARG A 25 -1.28 -12.33 -5.47
CA ARG A 25 -0.65 -13.63 -5.70
C ARG A 25 0.46 -13.55 -6.75
N ARG A 26 0.21 -12.91 -7.90
CA ARG A 26 1.19 -12.78 -8.99
C ARG A 26 2.42 -11.98 -8.54
N LEU A 27 2.23 -10.92 -7.76
CA LEU A 27 3.32 -10.12 -7.20
C LEU A 27 4.14 -10.92 -6.18
N GLY A 28 3.48 -11.65 -5.29
CA GLY A 28 4.15 -12.53 -4.32
C GLY A 28 4.96 -13.66 -4.96
N GLN A 29 4.54 -14.15 -6.14
CA GLN A 29 5.28 -15.17 -6.91
C GLN A 29 6.47 -14.60 -7.69
N ARG A 30 6.39 -13.35 -8.14
CA ARG A 30 7.42 -12.73 -8.99
C ARG A 30 8.52 -12.02 -8.21
N PHE A 31 8.19 -11.46 -7.05
CA PHE A 31 9.11 -10.67 -6.24
C PHE A 31 9.35 -11.37 -4.90
N GLY A 32 10.60 -11.44 -4.47
CA GLY A 32 10.97 -11.88 -3.12
C GLY A 32 10.60 -10.85 -2.06
N GLN A 33 10.61 -11.26 -0.78
CA GLN A 33 10.22 -10.39 0.34
C GLN A 33 11.01 -9.07 0.36
N LYS A 34 12.33 -9.13 0.16
CA LYS A 34 13.20 -7.93 0.14
C LYS A 34 12.82 -6.94 -0.96
N GLU A 35 12.45 -7.43 -2.15
CA GLU A 35 12.07 -6.58 -3.27
C GLU A 35 10.73 -5.89 -3.02
N ARG A 36 9.77 -6.61 -2.42
CA ARG A 36 8.47 -6.06 -2.03
C ARG A 36 8.62 -5.00 -0.95
N LEU A 37 9.48 -5.23 0.04
CA LEU A 37 9.82 -4.23 1.07
C LEU A 37 10.46 -2.97 0.47
N ALA A 38 11.45 -3.15 -0.41
CA ALA A 38 12.10 -2.03 -1.09
C ALA A 38 11.13 -1.23 -1.98
N LEU A 39 10.08 -1.87 -2.52
CA LEU A 39 9.02 -1.17 -3.25
C LEU A 39 8.15 -0.33 -2.30
N VAL A 40 7.75 -0.88 -1.15
CA VAL A 40 7.00 -0.15 -0.12
C VAL A 40 7.78 1.06 0.40
N GLU A 41 9.08 0.94 0.65
CA GLU A 41 9.94 2.05 1.05
C GLU A 41 9.94 3.20 0.02
N ARG A 42 10.04 2.85 -1.26
CA ARG A 42 9.97 3.84 -2.35
C ARG A 42 8.60 4.49 -2.44
N MET A 43 7.53 3.72 -2.26
CA MET A 43 6.16 4.25 -2.24
C MET A 43 5.97 5.24 -1.08
N TRP A 44 6.51 4.93 0.10
CA TRP A 44 6.51 5.86 1.23
C TRP A 44 7.28 7.15 0.92
N THR A 45 8.43 7.05 0.26
CA THR A 45 9.24 8.25 -0.09
C THR A 45 8.48 9.18 -1.04
N VAL A 46 7.71 8.62 -1.98
CA VAL A 46 6.87 9.40 -2.90
C VAL A 46 5.66 9.98 -2.17
N ALA A 47 5.00 9.17 -1.33
CA ALA A 47 3.84 9.59 -0.55
C ALA A 47 4.19 10.69 0.47
N PHE A 48 5.37 10.64 1.07
CA PHE A 48 5.88 11.59 2.06
C PHE A 48 6.68 12.75 1.45
N SER A 49 6.56 13.00 0.15
CA SER A 49 7.38 14.02 -0.53
C SER A 49 7.13 15.45 -0.02
N ASP A 50 6.01 15.69 0.68
CA ASP A 50 5.66 16.95 1.35
C ASP A 50 6.07 16.99 2.84
N GLY A 51 6.66 15.92 3.37
CA GLY A 51 7.10 15.81 4.76
C GLY A 51 5.98 15.56 5.77
N THR A 52 4.74 15.24 5.34
CA THR A 52 3.63 14.92 6.24
C THR A 52 2.97 13.59 5.86
N ILE A 53 2.62 12.77 6.85
CA ILE A 53 1.80 11.57 6.64
C ILE A 53 0.38 11.92 7.07
N GLY A 54 -0.53 12.03 6.11
CA GLY A 54 -1.96 12.20 6.30
C GLY A 54 -2.73 10.89 6.15
N LEU A 55 -4.04 10.99 6.36
CA LEU A 55 -4.97 9.85 6.29
C LEU A 55 -5.01 9.22 4.88
N HIS A 56 -4.76 9.99 3.83
CA HIS A 56 -4.77 9.49 2.46
C HIS A 56 -3.52 8.64 2.16
N GLU A 57 -2.33 9.11 2.55
CA GLU A 57 -1.10 8.34 2.42
C GLU A 57 -1.19 7.03 3.22
N GLU A 58 -1.71 7.07 4.45
CA GLU A 58 -1.87 5.86 5.26
C GLU A 58 -2.77 4.83 4.58
N ARG A 59 -3.93 5.26 4.03
CA ARG A 59 -4.82 4.36 3.30
C ARG A 59 -4.16 3.79 2.05
N LEU A 60 -3.40 4.60 1.31
CA LEU A 60 -2.65 4.15 0.15
C LEU A 60 -1.62 3.07 0.52
N MET A 61 -0.90 3.27 1.62
CA MET A 61 0.12 2.33 2.10
C MET A 61 -0.49 1.03 2.65
N LEU A 62 -1.67 1.07 3.25
CA LEU A 62 -2.42 -0.13 3.63
C LEU A 62 -2.82 -0.96 2.40
N LEU A 63 -3.28 -0.31 1.33
CA LEU A 63 -3.60 -0.98 0.07
C LEU A 63 -2.34 -1.57 -0.59
N ALA A 64 -1.24 -0.82 -0.57
CA ALA A 64 0.05 -1.29 -1.08
C ALA A 64 0.54 -2.54 -0.33
N ARG A 65 0.40 -2.55 1.00
CA ARG A 65 0.73 -3.70 1.85
C ARG A 65 -0.07 -4.94 1.48
N GLU A 66 -1.38 -4.79 1.33
CA GLU A 66 -2.27 -5.89 0.95
C GLU A 66 -1.93 -6.44 -0.44
N LEU A 67 -1.67 -5.55 -1.39
CA LEU A 67 -1.30 -5.91 -2.75
C LEU A 67 0.07 -6.60 -2.82
N LEU A 68 1.02 -6.19 -1.98
CA LEU A 68 2.37 -6.73 -1.97
C LEU A 68 2.54 -7.91 -0.99
N GLY A 69 1.49 -8.27 -0.25
CA GLY A 69 1.54 -9.35 0.73
C GLY A 69 2.62 -9.12 1.79
N ILE A 70 2.67 -7.91 2.34
CA ILE A 70 3.64 -7.52 3.37
C ILE A 70 2.99 -7.62 4.75
N ASP A 71 3.78 -8.08 5.72
CA ASP A 71 3.30 -8.18 7.10
C ASP A 71 3.06 -6.78 7.69
N PRO A 72 1.99 -6.58 8.49
CA PRO A 72 1.78 -5.31 9.18
C PRO A 72 2.99 -4.82 9.98
N ALA A 73 3.76 -5.71 10.62
CA ALA A 73 4.93 -5.35 11.40
C ALA A 73 6.04 -4.76 10.53
N ASP A 74 6.30 -5.36 9.37
CA ASP A 74 7.29 -4.87 8.41
C ASP A 74 6.93 -3.46 7.90
N LEU A 75 5.63 -3.18 7.69
CA LEU A 75 5.17 -1.86 7.24
C LEU A 75 5.40 -0.78 8.32
N VAL A 76 5.19 -1.13 9.60
CA VAL A 76 5.45 -0.22 10.73
C VAL A 76 6.95 0.07 10.84
N GLU A 77 7.80 -0.95 10.75
CA GLU A 77 9.26 -0.78 10.81
C GLU A 77 9.77 0.15 9.69
N VAL A 78 9.27 -0.04 8.47
CA VAL A 78 9.59 0.86 7.34
C VAL A 78 9.18 2.29 7.64
N ARG A 79 7.98 2.50 8.21
CA ARG A 79 7.49 3.85 8.56
C ARG A 79 8.37 4.49 9.63
N GLU A 80 8.71 3.77 10.69
CA GLU A 80 9.56 4.25 11.78
C GLU A 80 10.96 4.63 11.28
N ARG A 81 11.54 3.81 10.39
CA ARG A 81 12.82 4.10 9.74
C ARG A 81 12.80 5.40 8.92
N LEU A 82 11.67 5.74 8.30
CA LEU A 82 11.52 6.98 7.52
C LEU A 82 11.20 8.20 8.38
N GLN A 83 10.52 8.00 9.51
CA GLN A 83 10.21 9.05 10.49
C GLN A 83 11.41 9.41 11.38
N THR A 84 12.38 8.50 11.50
CA THR A 84 13.61 8.74 12.26
C THR A 84 14.68 9.23 11.29
N PRO A 85 14.90 10.54 11.12
CA PRO A 85 16.04 11.02 10.35
C PRO A 85 17.30 10.48 11.05
N SER A 86 18.10 9.69 10.32
CA SER A 86 19.40 9.25 10.79
C SER A 86 20.18 10.48 11.28
N PRO A 87 20.66 10.53 12.53
CA PRO A 87 21.56 11.61 12.94
C PRO A 87 22.85 11.53 12.08
N PRO A 88 23.45 12.69 11.76
CA PRO A 88 24.68 12.77 10.97
C PRO A 88 25.89 12.13 11.68
#